data_AF-E4YHI1-F1
#
_entry.id   AF-E4YHI1-F1
#
_cell.length_a   1.000
_cell.length_b   1.000
_cell.length_c   1.000
_cell.angle_alpha   90.00
_cell.angle_beta   90.00
_cell.angle_gamma   90.00
#
_symmetry.space_group_name_H-M   'P 1'
#
loop_
_entity.id
_entity.type
_entity.pdbx_description
1 polymer ?
#
loop_
_entity_poly.entity_id
_entity_poly.type
_entity_poly.pdbx_seq_one_letter_code
_entity_poly.pdbx_strand_id
1 'polypeptide(L)'
;MSIEKELSEKAFQLCSKFLCGEWKDRNNFKGEIFRNIARPLRTFLVEKLNGGLTNKLYICSTQTGEGKIKKVVLRIYGLIMQDVNAQITESVVFAILGQKKLGPKLFGAFSEGRLEEYIPGRNLKTEELRIPEISTTIATRLADYHELEVPMSRDPVLLEQFQGYYKRCEQLGVNMERYKEPFKFCSQLIQNTRSPIVFCHNDVHEGNILIDKEKIEAGSSMIESLRLIDFEYSAFGFRGHFISLYYMV
;
A
#
# COMPACT_ATOMS: atom_id res chain seq x y z
N MET A 1 8.20 -0.61 -31.33
CA MET A 1 8.75 0.08 -30.15
C MET A 1 8.54 -0.86 -28.96
N SER A 2 9.56 -1.20 -28.17
CA SER A 2 9.41 -2.24 -27.12
C SER A 2 8.49 -1.78 -25.99
N ILE A 3 7.73 -2.71 -25.39
CA ILE A 3 6.77 -2.46 -24.29
C ILE A 3 7.43 -1.72 -23.11
N GLU A 4 8.70 -2.05 -22.83
CA GLU A 4 9.49 -1.40 -21.78
C GLU A 4 9.75 0.09 -22.04
N LYS A 5 9.91 0.49 -23.31
CA LYS A 5 10.13 1.88 -23.68
C LYS A 5 8.87 2.71 -23.45
N GLU A 6 7.71 2.20 -23.86
CA GLU A 6 6.41 2.87 -23.67
C GLU A 6 6.06 3.03 -22.19
N LEU A 7 6.28 1.98 -21.38
CA LEU A 7 6.09 2.03 -19.93
C LEU A 7 7.00 3.08 -19.28
N SER A 8 8.27 3.12 -19.67
CA SER A 8 9.24 4.09 -19.14
C SER A 8 8.86 5.52 -19.52
N GLU A 9 8.39 5.75 -20.75
CA GLU A 9 7.87 7.04 -21.21
C GLU A 9 6.66 7.49 -20.39
N LYS A 10 5.67 6.60 -20.19
CA LYS A 10 4.49 6.91 -19.38
C LYS A 10 4.87 7.21 -17.92
N ALA A 11 5.76 6.40 -17.32
CA ALA A 11 6.23 6.60 -15.96
C ALA A 11 6.93 7.96 -15.79
N PHE A 12 7.77 8.36 -16.76
CA PHE A 12 8.42 9.67 -16.75
C PHE A 12 7.43 10.82 -16.88
N GLN A 13 6.45 10.71 -17.79
CA GLN A 13 5.40 11.74 -17.94
C GLN A 13 4.61 11.93 -16.64
N LEU A 14 4.25 10.83 -15.96
CA LEU A 14 3.56 10.90 -14.67
C LEU A 14 4.46 11.53 -13.60
N CYS A 15 5.70 11.07 -13.45
CA CYS A 15 6.63 11.63 -12.47
C CYS A 15 6.89 13.13 -12.71
N SER A 16 7.16 13.55 -13.94
CA SER A 16 7.41 14.95 -14.29
C SER A 16 6.21 15.87 -14.09
N LYS A 17 4.99 15.34 -14.18
CA LYS A 17 3.76 16.10 -13.92
C LYS A 17 3.59 16.45 -12.44
N PHE A 18 3.86 15.49 -11.55
CA PHE A 18 3.58 15.62 -10.11
C PHE A 18 4.80 16.03 -9.28
N LEU A 19 6.01 15.72 -9.74
CA LEU A 19 7.25 16.02 -9.05
C LEU A 19 7.93 17.26 -9.67
N CYS A 20 8.70 17.97 -8.85
CA CYS A 20 9.41 19.18 -9.26
C CYS A 20 10.91 18.92 -9.47
N GLY A 21 11.64 19.95 -9.93
CA GLY A 21 13.09 19.90 -10.08
C GLY A 21 13.54 18.94 -11.17
N GLU A 22 14.48 18.07 -10.82
CA GLU A 22 15.14 17.14 -11.74
C GLU A 22 14.17 16.18 -12.45
N TRP A 23 13.01 15.90 -11.85
CA TRP A 23 11.95 15.08 -12.43
C TRP A 23 11.27 15.75 -13.65
N LYS A 24 11.41 17.07 -13.83
CA LYS A 24 10.90 17.80 -15.00
C LYS A 24 11.90 17.93 -16.14
N ASP A 25 13.18 17.62 -15.90
CA ASP A 25 14.22 17.76 -16.92
C ASP A 25 14.07 16.65 -17.98
N ARG A 26 13.70 17.05 -19.19
CA ARG A 26 13.53 16.13 -20.33
C ARG A 26 14.85 15.52 -20.79
N ASN A 27 15.99 16.14 -20.46
CA ASN A 27 17.30 15.58 -20.76
C ASN A 27 17.57 14.31 -19.94
N ASN A 28 16.93 14.17 -18.77
CA ASN A 28 17.03 12.96 -17.95
C ASN A 28 16.39 11.72 -18.59
N PHE A 29 15.49 11.94 -19.55
CA PHE A 29 14.78 10.88 -20.27
C PHE A 29 15.42 10.53 -21.63
N LYS A 30 16.12 11.48 -22.27
CA LYS A 30 16.70 11.31 -23.60
C LYS A 30 18.02 10.53 -23.55
N GLY A 31 17.93 9.21 -23.64
CA GLY A 31 19.02 8.38 -24.14
C GLY A 31 18.92 8.23 -25.65
N GLU A 32 19.44 9.19 -26.42
CA GLU A 32 19.70 8.99 -27.86
C GLU A 32 21.19 9.17 -28.15
N ILE A 33 21.70 8.31 -29.05
CA ILE A 33 23.09 8.29 -29.51
C ILE A 33 23.37 9.60 -30.24
N PHE A 34 23.99 10.57 -29.55
CA PHE A 34 24.67 11.67 -30.20
C PHE A 34 26.11 11.24 -30.51
N ARG A 35 26.41 11.20 -31.82
CA ARG A 35 27.74 11.27 -32.45
C ARG A 35 28.91 11.30 -31.45
N ASN A 36 29.47 10.12 -31.17
CA ASN A 36 30.83 9.92 -30.64
C ASN A 36 31.26 10.70 -29.38
N ILE A 37 30.34 11.01 -28.45
CA ILE A 37 30.73 11.54 -27.12
C ILE A 37 30.06 10.71 -26.03
N ALA A 38 30.87 10.10 -25.17
CA ALA A 38 30.40 9.28 -24.06
C ALA A 38 30.01 10.16 -22.85
N ARG A 39 28.69 10.36 -22.59
CA ARG A 39 27.99 10.46 -21.28
C ARG A 39 26.60 11.16 -21.38
N PRO A 40 25.63 10.90 -20.47
CA PRO A 40 25.41 9.73 -19.62
C PRO A 40 24.22 8.87 -20.10
N LEU A 41 24.24 7.60 -19.69
CA LEU A 41 23.11 6.67 -19.74
C LEU A 41 21.85 7.33 -19.14
N ARG A 42 20.65 6.96 -19.60
CA ARG A 42 19.36 7.43 -19.07
C ARG A 42 19.44 7.64 -17.54
N THR A 43 19.28 8.87 -17.08
CA THR A 43 19.35 9.16 -15.64
C THR A 43 18.03 8.84 -14.94
N PHE A 44 16.93 8.73 -15.71
CA PHE A 44 15.67 8.17 -15.25
C PHE A 44 15.65 6.64 -15.41
N LEU A 45 15.44 5.93 -14.31
CA LEU A 45 15.34 4.48 -14.27
C LEU A 45 13.97 4.03 -13.77
N VAL A 46 13.47 2.94 -14.34
CA VAL A 46 12.24 2.27 -13.91
C VAL A 46 12.54 0.80 -13.64
N GLU A 47 12.29 0.36 -12.42
CA GLU A 47 12.50 -1.01 -11.99
C GLU A 47 11.15 -1.59 -11.54
N LYS A 48 10.82 -2.81 -11.97
CA LYS A 48 9.60 -3.47 -11.50
C LYS A 48 9.79 -3.89 -10.05
N LEU A 49 8.85 -3.52 -9.19
CA LEU A 49 8.81 -3.98 -7.81
C LEU A 49 7.89 -5.20 -7.73
N ASN A 50 8.43 -6.32 -7.26
CA ASN A 50 7.65 -7.53 -7.01
C ASN A 50 6.99 -7.38 -5.63
N GLY A 51 5.67 -7.53 -5.54
CA GLY A 51 4.98 -7.42 -4.24
C GLY A 51 3.47 -7.22 -4.29
N GLY A 52 2.88 -6.81 -5.42
CA GLY A 52 1.43 -6.66 -5.55
C GLY A 52 0.77 -7.86 -6.23
N LEU A 53 -0.22 -8.48 -5.58
CA LEU A 53 -1.12 -9.45 -6.23
C LEU A 53 -2.08 -8.75 -7.20
N THR A 54 -2.59 -7.59 -6.81
CA THR A 54 -3.63 -6.83 -7.53
C THR A 54 -3.05 -5.67 -8.34
N ASN A 55 -2.04 -5.00 -7.79
CA ASN A 55 -1.49 -3.75 -8.33
C ASN A 55 -0.11 -3.96 -8.98
N LYS A 56 0.19 -3.18 -10.03
CA LYS A 56 1.52 -3.17 -10.65
C LYS A 56 2.36 -2.07 -10.01
N LEU A 57 3.49 -2.46 -9.43
CA LEU A 57 4.38 -1.56 -8.71
C LEU A 57 5.70 -1.38 -9.48
N TYR A 58 6.15 -0.13 -9.55
CA TYR A 58 7.42 0.23 -10.17
C TYR A 58 8.15 1.22 -9.26
N ILE A 59 9.47 1.08 -9.15
CA ILE A 59 10.33 2.11 -8.58
C ILE A 59 10.79 2.99 -9.74
N CYS A 60 10.51 4.29 -9.64
CA CYS A 60 11.08 5.29 -10.54
C CYS A 60 12.19 6.03 -9.78
N SER A 61 13.33 6.27 -10.43
CA SER A 61 14.44 6.99 -9.80
C SER A 61 15.15 7.92 -10.76
N THR A 62 15.74 8.98 -10.22
CA THR A 62 16.64 9.89 -10.94
C THR A 62 18.03 9.83 -10.31
N GLN A 63 19.08 9.77 -11.14
CA GLN A 63 20.48 9.71 -10.69
C GLN A 63 21.12 11.08 -10.46
N THR A 64 20.36 12.15 -10.66
CA THR A 64 20.82 13.53 -10.43
C THR A 64 20.88 13.81 -8.93
N GLY A 65 22.03 14.32 -8.47
CA GLY A 65 22.46 14.25 -7.08
C GLY A 65 21.90 15.32 -6.14
N GLU A 66 21.05 16.24 -6.61
CA GLU A 66 20.73 17.46 -5.87
C GLU A 66 19.26 17.52 -5.38
N GLY A 67 18.38 16.68 -5.92
CA GLY A 67 16.98 16.61 -5.49
C GLY A 67 16.77 15.94 -4.12
N LYS A 68 15.81 16.48 -3.32
CA LYS A 68 15.35 15.83 -2.07
C LYS A 68 14.67 14.47 -2.30
N ILE A 69 14.04 14.28 -3.46
CA ILE A 69 13.32 13.04 -3.81
C ILE A 69 14.12 12.32 -4.89
N LYS A 70 14.77 11.22 -4.51
CA LYS A 70 15.61 10.41 -5.43
C LYS A 70 14.87 9.23 -6.03
N LYS A 71 13.90 8.67 -5.29
CA LYS A 71 13.10 7.51 -5.68
C LYS A 71 11.64 7.73 -5.30
N VAL A 72 10.74 7.20 -6.12
CA VAL A 72 9.30 7.13 -5.86
C VAL A 72 8.76 5.77 -6.26
N VAL A 73 7.67 5.33 -5.63
CA VAL A 73 6.92 4.15 -6.07
C VAL A 73 5.77 4.61 -6.94
N LEU A 74 5.73 4.15 -8.18
CA LEU A 74 4.59 4.26 -9.08
C LEU A 74 3.71 3.02 -8.90
N ARG A 75 2.53 3.21 -8.31
CA ARG A 75 1.50 2.19 -8.18
C ARG A 75 0.45 2.40 -9.27
N ILE A 76 0.23 1.39 -10.09
CA ILE A 76 -0.83 1.37 -11.12
C ILE A 76 -1.90 0.37 -10.69
N TYR A 77 -3.14 0.84 -10.60
CA TYR A 77 -4.28 0.03 -10.18
C TYR A 77 -4.57 -1.07 -11.21
N GLY A 78 -4.80 -2.29 -10.71
CA GLY A 78 -5.18 -3.43 -11.56
C GLY A 78 -6.65 -3.39 -11.99
N LEU A 79 -7.04 -4.31 -12.88
CA LEU A 79 -8.39 -4.41 -13.44
C LEU A 79 -9.49 -4.77 -12.42
N ILE A 80 -9.12 -5.16 -11.20
CA ILE A 80 -10.03 -5.66 -10.16
C ILE A 80 -10.66 -4.50 -9.37
N MET A 81 -9.96 -3.36 -9.22
CA MET A 81 -10.55 -2.15 -8.63
C MET A 81 -11.35 -1.39 -9.69
N GLN A 82 -12.56 -1.86 -10.00
CA GLN A 82 -13.48 -1.15 -10.92
C GLN A 82 -14.37 -0.13 -10.20
N ASP A 83 -14.38 -0.11 -8.87
CA ASP A 83 -15.16 0.86 -8.10
C ASP A 83 -14.37 2.16 -7.91
N VAL A 84 -14.80 3.19 -8.64
CA VAL A 84 -14.24 4.55 -8.58
C VAL A 84 -14.37 5.14 -7.17
N ASN A 85 -15.46 4.85 -6.44
CA ASN A 85 -15.66 5.38 -5.09
C ASN A 85 -14.68 4.77 -4.09
N ALA A 86 -14.38 3.47 -4.25
CA ALA A 86 -13.38 2.79 -3.45
C ALA A 86 -11.99 3.40 -3.68
N GLN A 87 -11.60 3.66 -4.95
CA GLN A 87 -10.33 4.30 -5.29
C GLN A 87 -10.20 5.73 -4.72
N ILE A 88 -11.27 6.51 -4.78
CA ILE A 88 -11.30 7.87 -4.19
C ILE A 88 -11.10 7.77 -2.68
N THR A 89 -11.86 6.90 -2.00
CA THR A 89 -11.79 6.71 -0.55
C THR A 89 -10.38 6.27 -0.14
N GLU A 90 -9.82 5.27 -0.81
CA GLU A 90 -8.46 4.78 -0.59
C GLU A 90 -7.43 5.90 -0.77
N SER A 91 -7.56 6.72 -1.83
CA SER A 91 -6.63 7.84 -2.08
C SER A 91 -6.69 8.90 -0.97
N VAL A 92 -7.89 9.18 -0.44
CA VAL A 92 -8.08 10.10 0.70
C VAL A 92 -7.46 9.51 1.97
N VAL A 93 -7.73 8.24 2.28
CA VAL A 93 -7.14 7.52 3.42
C VAL A 93 -5.61 7.57 3.33
N PHE A 94 -5.05 7.20 2.18
CA PHE A 94 -3.60 7.17 1.94
C PHE A 94 -2.97 8.55 2.15
N ALA A 95 -3.61 9.62 1.65
CA ALA A 95 -3.14 10.98 1.84
C ALA A 95 -3.11 11.38 3.32
N ILE A 96 -4.16 11.06 4.09
CA ILE A 96 -4.24 11.34 5.54
C ILE A 96 -3.14 10.60 6.30
N LEU A 97 -2.93 9.32 5.98
CA LEU A 97 -1.89 8.50 6.60
C LEU A 97 -0.49 9.05 6.33
N GLY A 98 -0.22 9.49 5.11
CA GLY A 98 1.05 10.14 4.75
C GLY A 98 1.28 11.45 5.52
N GLN A 99 0.24 12.30 5.65
CA GLN A 99 0.33 13.56 6.40
C GLN A 99 0.56 13.35 7.90
N LYS A 100 -0.05 12.30 8.48
CA LYS A 100 0.15 11.92 9.88
C LYS A 100 1.45 11.14 10.12
N LYS A 101 2.28 10.92 9.10
CA LYS A 101 3.53 10.11 9.15
C LYS A 101 3.31 8.66 9.57
N LEU A 102 2.11 8.13 9.36
CA LEU A 102 1.76 6.75 9.66
C LEU A 102 1.97 5.85 8.44
N GLY A 103 1.66 6.35 7.24
CA GLY A 103 1.92 5.67 5.96
C GLY A 103 3.03 6.35 5.13
N PRO A 104 3.29 5.85 3.91
CA PRO A 104 4.11 6.56 2.92
C PRO A 104 3.48 7.89 2.50
N LYS A 105 4.30 8.88 2.13
CA LYS A 105 3.76 10.14 1.59
C LYS A 105 3.16 9.93 0.20
N LEU A 106 2.06 10.62 -0.07
CA LEU A 106 1.48 10.73 -1.40
C LEU A 106 2.10 11.90 -2.15
N PHE A 107 2.76 11.65 -3.28
CA PHE A 107 3.29 12.70 -4.16
C PHE A 107 2.33 13.09 -5.29
N GLY A 108 1.46 12.18 -5.71
CA GLY A 108 0.45 12.46 -6.72
C GLY A 108 -0.56 11.32 -6.86
N ALA A 109 -1.78 11.65 -7.25
CA ALA A 109 -2.84 10.70 -7.57
C ALA A 109 -3.45 11.03 -8.92
N PHE A 110 -3.80 10.00 -9.69
CA PHE A 110 -4.38 10.10 -11.03
C PHE A 110 -5.30 8.90 -11.30
N SER A 111 -6.04 8.94 -12.40
CA SER A 111 -7.07 7.95 -12.73
C SER A 111 -6.59 6.50 -12.68
N GLU A 112 -5.36 6.24 -13.11
CA GLU A 112 -4.81 4.88 -13.19
C GLU A 112 -3.94 4.49 -11.99
N GLY A 113 -3.74 5.35 -11.00
CA GLY A 113 -2.78 5.07 -9.93
C GLY A 113 -2.31 6.26 -9.11
N ARG A 114 -1.16 6.07 -8.45
CA ARG A 114 -0.55 7.08 -7.58
C ARG A 114 0.98 6.97 -7.55
N LEU A 115 1.61 8.08 -7.13
CA LEU A 115 3.03 8.18 -6.81
C LEU A 115 3.20 8.28 -5.30
N GLU A 116 3.99 7.38 -4.74
CA GLU A 116 4.20 7.22 -3.30
C GLU A 116 5.67 7.44 -2.93
N GLU A 117 5.90 7.76 -1.66
CA GLU A 117 7.22 7.73 -1.04
C GLU A 117 7.84 6.33 -1.17
N TYR A 118 9.03 6.26 -1.75
CA TYR A 118 9.84 5.06 -1.66
C TYR A 118 10.48 5.00 -0.27
N ILE A 119 10.14 3.98 0.51
CA ILE A 119 10.75 3.74 1.81
C ILE A 119 11.85 2.69 1.64
N PRO A 120 13.13 3.05 1.81
CA PRO A 120 14.23 2.10 1.69
C PRO A 120 14.19 1.13 2.87
N GLY A 121 14.15 -0.15 2.59
CA GLY A 121 14.00 -1.12 3.64
C GLY A 121 13.73 -2.52 3.13
N ARG A 122 13.22 -3.33 4.04
CA ARG A 122 12.71 -4.67 3.74
C ARG A 122 11.44 -4.90 4.51
N ASN A 123 10.60 -5.78 3.98
CA ASN A 123 9.48 -6.32 4.73
C ASN A 123 9.98 -7.21 5.88
N LEU A 124 9.12 -7.40 6.87
CA LEU A 124 9.33 -8.43 7.88
C LEU A 124 9.24 -9.82 7.26
N LYS A 125 9.80 -10.79 7.97
CA LYS A 125 9.56 -12.21 7.76
C LYS A 125 8.58 -12.72 8.81
N THR A 126 7.91 -13.83 8.51
CA THR A 126 6.92 -14.45 9.40
C THR A 126 7.52 -14.78 10.77
N GLU A 127 8.77 -15.23 10.83
CA GLU A 127 9.42 -15.56 12.11
C GLU A 127 9.67 -14.33 12.99
N GLU A 128 9.82 -13.14 12.38
CA GLU A 128 10.06 -11.88 13.09
C GLU A 128 8.81 -11.37 13.80
N LEU A 129 7.60 -11.77 13.35
CA LEU A 129 6.34 -11.38 13.98
C LEU A 129 6.23 -11.91 15.43
N ARG A 130 6.93 -13.00 15.74
CA ARG A 130 6.94 -13.64 17.08
C ARG A 130 7.94 -13.02 18.04
N ILE A 131 8.82 -12.14 17.56
CA ILE A 131 9.80 -11.46 18.41
C ILE A 131 9.04 -10.47 19.32
N PRO A 132 9.12 -10.60 20.66
CA PRO A 132 8.31 -9.80 21.57
C PRO A 132 8.43 -8.29 21.36
N GLU A 133 9.65 -7.80 21.10
CA GLU A 133 9.92 -6.38 20.87
C GLU A 133 9.27 -5.87 19.57
N ILE A 134 9.32 -6.68 18.50
CA ILE A 134 8.69 -6.35 17.21
C ILE A 134 7.17 -6.40 17.35
N SER A 135 6.64 -7.46 17.96
CA SER A 135 5.19 -7.62 18.19
C SER A 135 4.62 -6.48 19.03
N THR A 136 5.32 -6.08 20.09
CA THR A 136 4.96 -4.93 20.92
C THR A 136 4.97 -3.63 20.11
N THR A 137 5.97 -3.46 19.25
CA THR A 137 6.07 -2.29 18.36
C THR A 137 4.91 -2.25 17.36
N ILE A 138 4.57 -3.40 16.75
CA ILE A 138 3.42 -3.53 15.85
C ILE A 138 2.15 -3.18 16.61
N ALA A 139 1.90 -3.79 17.77
CA ALA A 139 0.70 -3.53 18.57
C ALA A 139 0.55 -2.05 18.96
N THR A 140 1.66 -1.40 19.34
CA THR A 140 1.68 0.03 19.65
C THR A 140 1.30 0.85 18.41
N ARG A 141 1.90 0.54 17.26
CA ARG A 141 1.59 1.22 16.00
C ARG A 141 0.15 1.00 15.59
N LEU A 142 -0.40 -0.20 15.76
CA LEU A 142 -1.81 -0.52 15.50
C LEU A 142 -2.75 0.30 16.38
N ALA A 143 -2.38 0.59 17.63
CA ALA A 143 -3.14 1.49 18.49
C ALA A 143 -3.21 2.91 17.88
N ASP A 144 -2.09 3.44 17.36
CA ASP A 144 -2.08 4.74 16.67
C ASP A 144 -3.07 4.78 15.49
N TYR A 145 -3.21 3.67 14.75
CA TYR A 145 -4.18 3.56 13.65
C TYR A 145 -5.62 3.52 14.13
N HIS A 146 -5.90 2.78 15.21
CA HIS A 146 -7.25 2.66 15.75
C HIS A 146 -7.85 3.99 16.21
N GLU A 147 -7.00 4.96 16.55
CA GLU A 147 -7.39 6.31 16.97
C GLU A 147 -7.59 7.29 15.80
N LEU A 148 -7.37 6.85 14.55
CA LEU A 148 -7.48 7.72 13.40
C LEU A 148 -8.92 8.09 13.07
N GLU A 149 -9.14 9.40 12.90
CA GLU A 149 -10.33 9.94 12.28
C GLU A 149 -10.11 10.05 10.77
N VAL A 150 -10.85 9.23 10.02
CA VAL A 150 -10.79 9.16 8.56
C VAL A 150 -12.20 9.42 8.02
N PRO A 151 -12.37 10.24 6.97
CA PRO A 151 -13.68 10.61 6.42
C PRO A 151 -14.24 9.49 5.54
N MET A 152 -14.66 8.40 6.17
CA MET A 152 -15.32 7.25 5.54
C MET A 152 -16.44 6.70 6.43
N SER A 153 -17.23 5.74 5.92
CA SER A 153 -18.27 5.12 6.73
C SER A 153 -17.68 4.48 7.99
N ARG A 154 -18.35 4.69 9.13
CA ARG A 154 -18.03 4.06 10.42
C ARG A 154 -18.77 2.73 10.62
N ASP A 155 -19.56 2.29 9.65
CA ASP A 155 -20.22 0.99 9.73
C ASP A 155 -19.18 -0.13 9.59
N PRO A 156 -19.24 -1.18 10.43
CA PRO A 156 -18.26 -2.25 10.41
C PRO A 156 -18.45 -3.14 9.18
N VAL A 157 -17.45 -3.18 8.31
CA VAL A 157 -17.55 -3.82 6.98
C VAL A 157 -17.53 -5.36 6.99
N LEU A 158 -17.10 -5.98 8.10
CA LEU A 158 -16.83 -7.43 8.16
C LEU A 158 -18.03 -8.30 7.74
N LEU A 159 -19.22 -7.99 8.25
CA LEU A 159 -20.41 -8.80 7.95
C LEU A 159 -20.82 -8.66 6.49
N GLU A 160 -20.86 -7.43 5.99
CA GLU A 160 -21.21 -7.14 4.60
C GLU A 160 -20.24 -7.82 3.63
N GLN A 161 -18.93 -7.74 3.90
CA GLN A 161 -17.90 -8.42 3.13
C GLN A 161 -18.08 -9.94 3.15
N PHE A 162 -18.31 -10.53 4.33
CA PHE A 162 -18.52 -11.96 4.47
C PHE A 162 -19.75 -12.45 3.70
N GLN A 163 -20.87 -11.72 3.78
CA GLN A 163 -22.07 -11.99 3.00
C GLN A 163 -21.84 -11.82 1.48
N GLY A 164 -21.11 -10.79 1.09
CA GLY A 164 -20.72 -10.53 -0.30
C GLY A 164 -19.92 -11.69 -0.90
N TYR A 165 -18.93 -12.21 -0.18
CA TYR A 165 -18.15 -13.36 -0.61
C TYR A 165 -18.98 -14.63 -0.74
N TYR A 166 -19.86 -14.91 0.22
CA TYR A 166 -20.77 -16.06 0.15
C TYR A 166 -21.64 -16.02 -1.11
N LYS A 167 -22.28 -14.87 -1.37
CA LYS A 167 -23.10 -14.65 -2.56
C LYS A 167 -22.29 -14.77 -3.85
N ARG A 168 -21.05 -14.27 -3.87
CA ARG A 168 -20.17 -14.38 -5.03
C ARG A 168 -19.79 -15.83 -5.32
N CYS A 169 -19.56 -16.65 -4.30
CA CYS A 169 -19.34 -18.09 -4.47
C CYS A 169 -20.56 -18.77 -5.11
N GLU A 170 -21.78 -18.44 -4.69
CA GLU A 170 -23.01 -18.96 -5.32
C GLU A 170 -23.09 -18.57 -6.80
N GLN A 171 -22.81 -17.31 -7.13
CA GLN A 171 -22.80 -16.82 -8.52
C GLN A 171 -21.76 -17.49 -9.40
N LEU A 172 -20.63 -17.92 -8.81
CA LEU A 172 -19.57 -18.67 -9.49
C LEU A 172 -19.88 -20.17 -9.58
N GLY A 173 -21.03 -20.63 -9.10
CA GLY A 173 -21.45 -22.04 -9.16
C GLY A 173 -20.79 -22.94 -8.11
N VAL A 174 -20.22 -22.37 -7.04
CA VAL A 174 -19.67 -23.15 -5.93
C VAL A 174 -20.82 -23.82 -5.17
N ASN A 175 -20.71 -25.12 -4.88
CA ASN A 175 -21.68 -25.81 -4.05
C ASN A 175 -21.56 -25.34 -2.59
N MET A 176 -22.53 -24.53 -2.15
CA MET A 176 -22.54 -23.92 -0.82
C MET A 176 -23.19 -24.77 0.28
N GLU A 177 -23.67 -25.99 -0.02
CA GLU A 177 -24.46 -26.80 0.93
C GLU A 177 -23.72 -27.01 2.26
N ARG A 178 -22.45 -27.41 2.20
CA ARG A 178 -21.60 -27.61 3.39
C ARG A 178 -21.28 -26.33 4.16
N TYR A 179 -21.48 -25.15 3.55
CA TYR A 179 -21.14 -23.85 4.12
C TYR A 179 -22.34 -23.08 4.68
N LYS A 180 -23.58 -23.53 4.44
CA LYS A 180 -24.80 -22.86 4.93
C LYS A 180 -24.81 -22.67 6.45
N GLU A 181 -24.67 -23.76 7.20
CA GLU A 181 -24.68 -23.70 8.67
C GLU A 181 -23.47 -22.94 9.25
N PRO A 182 -22.22 -23.20 8.81
CA PRO A 182 -21.07 -22.39 9.23
C PRO A 182 -21.25 -20.89 8.92
N PHE A 183 -21.76 -20.54 7.74
CA PHE A 183 -21.98 -19.16 7.35
C PHE A 183 -23.02 -18.47 8.25
N LYS A 184 -24.14 -19.14 8.53
CA LYS A 184 -25.17 -18.65 9.44
C LYS A 184 -24.62 -18.45 10.85
N PHE A 185 -23.88 -19.43 11.36
CA PHE A 185 -23.24 -19.36 12.67
C PHE A 185 -22.25 -18.19 12.76
N CYS A 186 -21.33 -18.07 11.82
CA CYS A 186 -20.36 -16.97 11.78
C CYS A 186 -21.05 -15.60 11.63
N SER A 187 -22.10 -15.49 10.80
CA SER A 187 -22.87 -14.25 10.64
C SER A 187 -23.52 -13.82 11.96
N GLN A 188 -24.11 -14.77 12.69
CA GLN A 188 -24.68 -14.51 14.02
C GLN A 188 -23.60 -14.13 15.04
N LEU A 189 -22.44 -14.77 15.03
CA LEU A 189 -21.33 -14.40 15.91
C LEU A 189 -20.85 -12.98 15.63
N ILE A 190 -20.65 -12.60 14.36
CA ILE A 190 -20.22 -11.26 13.98
C ILE A 190 -21.24 -10.21 14.44
N GLN A 191 -22.54 -10.45 14.24
CA GLN A 191 -23.61 -9.54 14.65
C GLN A 191 -23.70 -9.35 16.19
N ASN A 192 -23.45 -10.42 16.95
CA ASN A 192 -23.65 -10.40 18.41
C ASN A 192 -22.38 -10.08 19.21
N THR A 193 -21.21 -10.05 18.57
CA THR A 193 -19.95 -9.76 19.25
C THR A 193 -19.80 -8.26 19.48
N ARG A 194 -19.74 -7.86 20.76
CA ARG A 194 -19.45 -6.47 21.13
C ARG A 194 -17.96 -6.21 21.07
N SER A 195 -17.52 -5.51 20.04
CA SER A 195 -16.15 -5.02 19.92
C SER A 195 -16.17 -3.54 19.54
N PRO A 196 -15.26 -2.71 20.07
CA PRO A 196 -15.14 -1.32 19.64
C PRO A 196 -14.93 -1.25 18.12
N ILE A 197 -15.61 -0.32 17.47
CA ILE A 197 -15.42 -0.02 16.06
C ILE A 197 -14.32 1.03 15.96
N VAL A 198 -13.25 0.69 15.25
CA VAL A 198 -12.05 1.52 15.09
C VAL A 198 -11.58 1.46 13.64
N PHE A 199 -10.73 2.41 13.23
CA PHE A 199 -10.12 2.35 11.91
C PHE A 199 -9.07 1.22 11.86
N CYS A 200 -9.31 0.20 11.06
CA CYS A 200 -8.49 -1.00 10.96
C CYS A 200 -7.79 -1.06 9.59
N HIS A 201 -6.58 -1.61 9.56
CA HIS A 201 -5.87 -1.89 8.31
C HIS A 201 -6.44 -3.10 7.56
N ASN A 202 -6.98 -4.08 8.29
CA ASN A 202 -7.57 -5.34 7.82
C ASN A 202 -6.65 -6.30 7.03
N ASP A 203 -5.37 -5.98 6.88
CA ASP A 203 -4.42 -6.81 6.10
C ASP A 203 -3.00 -6.73 6.67
N VAL A 204 -2.88 -6.94 7.99
CA VAL A 204 -1.58 -6.87 8.68
C VAL A 204 -0.92 -8.24 8.66
N HIS A 205 0.04 -8.40 7.77
CA HIS A 205 0.95 -9.55 7.70
C HIS A 205 2.37 -9.04 7.44
N GLU A 206 3.39 -9.91 7.51
CA GLU A 206 4.80 -9.52 7.41
C GLU A 206 5.13 -8.77 6.10
N GLY A 207 4.43 -9.10 5.02
CA GLY A 207 4.55 -8.44 3.71
C GLY A 207 4.03 -7.01 3.66
N ASN A 208 3.20 -6.58 4.62
CA ASN A 208 2.70 -5.20 4.73
C ASN A 208 3.37 -4.41 5.87
N ILE A 209 4.42 -4.98 6.49
CA ILE A 209 5.20 -4.33 7.54
C ILE A 209 6.64 -4.16 7.06
N LEU A 210 7.09 -2.92 6.94
CA LEU A 210 8.41 -2.55 6.42
C LEU A 210 9.29 -1.96 7.53
N ILE A 211 10.56 -2.40 7.58
CA ILE A 211 11.60 -1.76 8.39
C ILE A 211 12.32 -0.72 7.54
N ASP A 212 12.16 0.55 7.90
CA ASP A 212 12.81 1.70 7.27
C ASP A 212 14.29 1.76 7.66
N LYS A 213 15.15 1.37 6.72
CA LYS A 213 16.59 1.24 6.92
C LYS A 213 17.23 2.60 7.19
N GLU A 214 16.81 3.65 6.49
CA GLU A 214 17.38 4.99 6.68
C GLU A 214 17.09 5.52 8.09
N LYS A 215 15.91 5.24 8.63
CA LYS A 215 15.58 5.60 10.01
C LYS A 215 16.41 4.84 11.04
N ILE A 216 16.63 3.54 10.84
CA ILE A 216 17.50 2.74 11.70
C ILE A 216 18.94 3.31 11.67
N GLU A 217 19.47 3.60 10.48
CA GLU A 217 20.82 4.16 10.32
C GLU A 217 20.95 5.57 10.93
N ALA A 218 19.87 6.35 10.92
CA ALA A 218 19.79 7.65 11.59
C ALA A 218 19.62 7.55 13.13
N GLY A 219 19.57 6.34 13.70
CA GLY A 219 19.42 6.12 15.14
C GLY A 219 17.99 6.30 15.66
N SER A 220 16.98 6.24 14.78
CA SER A 220 15.58 6.30 15.19
C SER A 220 15.18 5.05 15.97
N SER A 221 14.14 5.18 16.79
CA SER A 221 13.57 4.03 17.51
C SER A 221 12.94 2.99 16.57
N MET A 222 12.72 1.78 17.07
CA MET A 222 12.03 0.74 16.29
C MET A 222 10.59 1.15 15.95
N ILE A 223 9.89 1.83 16.86
CA ILE A 223 8.55 2.34 16.55
C ILE A 223 8.57 3.33 15.38
N GLU A 224 9.53 4.23 15.31
CA GLU A 224 9.65 5.18 14.20
C GLU A 224 10.05 4.53 12.89
N SER A 225 10.83 3.45 12.97
CA SER A 225 11.39 2.72 11.82
C SER A 225 10.43 1.67 11.26
N LEU A 226 9.45 1.21 12.04
CA LEU A 226 8.40 0.30 11.57
C LEU A 226 7.32 1.08 10.82
N ARG A 227 7.08 0.71 9.57
CA ARG A 227 6.12 1.36 8.67
C ARG A 227 5.11 0.33 8.19
N LEU A 228 3.82 0.59 8.37
CA LEU A 228 2.78 -0.17 7.68
C LEU A 228 2.58 0.42 6.29
N ILE A 229 2.27 -0.46 5.34
CA ILE A 229 2.02 -0.14 3.94
C ILE A 229 0.81 -0.93 3.44
N ASP A 230 0.30 -0.54 2.27
CA ASP A 230 -0.82 -1.21 1.59
C ASP A 230 -2.15 -1.18 2.35
N PHE A 231 -2.75 0.02 2.39
CA PHE A 231 -3.98 0.29 3.12
C PHE A 231 -5.25 -0.01 2.30
N GLU A 232 -5.17 -0.84 1.25
CA GLU A 232 -6.27 -1.04 0.28
C GLU A 232 -7.54 -1.65 0.92
N TYR A 233 -7.39 -2.44 1.98
CA TYR A 233 -8.49 -3.04 2.75
C TYR A 233 -8.89 -2.24 3.99
N SER A 234 -8.30 -1.06 4.21
CA SER A 234 -8.55 -0.30 5.43
C SER A 234 -9.99 0.19 5.52
N ALA A 235 -10.61 -0.01 6.67
CA ALA A 235 -11.99 0.39 6.93
C ALA A 235 -12.26 0.46 8.43
N PHE A 236 -13.37 1.09 8.81
CA PHE A 236 -13.87 0.92 10.16
C PHE A 236 -14.38 -0.52 10.36
N GLY A 237 -13.94 -1.13 11.45
CA GLY A 237 -14.21 -2.52 11.74
C GLY A 237 -14.07 -2.84 13.22
N PHE A 238 -14.43 -4.07 13.59
CA PHE A 238 -14.33 -4.54 14.96
C PHE A 238 -12.86 -4.74 15.35
N ARG A 239 -12.39 -4.01 16.37
CA ARG A 239 -11.01 -4.09 16.87
C ARG A 239 -10.57 -5.53 17.17
N GLY A 240 -11.46 -6.33 17.76
CA GLY A 240 -11.17 -7.73 18.10
C GLY A 240 -10.91 -8.60 16.87
N HIS A 241 -11.66 -8.39 15.79
CA HIS A 241 -11.44 -9.10 14.53
C HIS A 241 -10.06 -8.73 13.95
N PHE A 242 -9.76 -7.44 13.91
CA PHE A 242 -8.49 -6.95 13.38
C PHE A 242 -7.28 -7.50 14.15
N ILE A 243 -7.33 -7.49 15.49
CA ILE A 243 -6.28 -8.08 16.33
C ILE A 243 -6.17 -9.58 16.05
N SER A 244 -7.29 -10.28 15.89
CA SER A 244 -7.27 -11.73 15.60
C SER A 244 -6.60 -12.07 14.27
N LEU A 245 -6.75 -11.22 13.23
CA LEU A 245 -6.09 -11.42 11.95
C LEU A 245 -4.56 -11.40 12.10
N TYR A 246 -4.03 -10.44 12.86
CA TYR A 246 -2.59 -10.36 13.13
C TYR A 246 -2.05 -11.63 13.81
N TYR A 247 -2.80 -12.23 14.74
CA TYR A 247 -2.40 -13.45 15.44
C TYR A 247 -2.59 -14.75 14.62
N MET A 248 -3.22 -14.68 13.44
CA MET A 248 -3.37 -15.83 12.53
C MET A 248 -2.16 -16.01 11.60
N VAL A 249 -1.29 -15.00 11.49
CA VAL A 249 -0.07 -14.99 10.67
C VAL A 249 1.11 -15.54 11.47
#